data_AF-A0AAN9VB67-F1
#
_entry.id   AF-A0AAN9VB67-F1
#
_cell.length_a   1.000
_cell.length_b   1.000
_cell.length_c   1.000
_cell.angle_alpha   90.00
_cell.angle_beta   90.00
_cell.angle_gamma   90.00
#
_symmetry.space_group_name_H-M   'P 1'
#
loop_
_entity.id
_entity.type
_entity.pdbx_description
1 polymer ?
#
loop_
_entity_poly.entity_id
_entity_poly.type
_entity_poly.pdbx_seq_one_letter_code
_entity_poly.pdbx_strand_id
1 'polypeptide(L)'
;MEEKLDQDFLFYLTFTKSFFRNLIDKYDVELCQAWLKRLCSETTGVAAKRCRNIYLSQLVLAMQEGKLRGPFQQLPPVGHLASPQCVFGPEESPVIEVNASNTK
;
A
#
# COMPACT_ATOMS: atom_id res chain seq x y z
N MET A 1 -9.31 16.34 4.53
CA MET A 1 -9.93 16.68 3.23
C MET A 1 -9.46 15.70 2.18
N GLU A 2 -10.21 15.53 1.10
CA GLU A 2 -9.94 14.55 0.04
C GLU A 2 -8.53 14.70 -0.56
N GLU A 3 -8.04 15.94 -0.70
CA GLU A 3 -6.68 16.27 -1.15
C GLU A 3 -5.59 15.63 -0.28
N LYS A 4 -5.80 15.52 1.04
CA LYS A 4 -4.84 14.89 1.94
C LYS A 4 -4.69 13.40 1.63
N LEU A 5 -5.77 12.73 1.22
CA LEU A 5 -5.71 11.32 0.81
C LEU A 5 -4.93 11.15 -0.50
N ASP A 6 -5.00 12.12 -1.41
CA ASP A 6 -4.19 12.07 -2.63
C ASP A 6 -2.72 12.38 -2.33
N GLN A 7 -2.43 13.29 -1.41
CA GLN A 7 -1.06 13.52 -0.92
C GLN A 7 -0.48 12.28 -0.25
N ASP A 8 -1.25 11.60 0.61
CA ASP A 8 -0.83 10.35 1.26
C ASP A 8 -0.56 9.26 0.23
N PHE A 9 -1.42 9.15 -0.78
CA PHE A 9 -1.22 8.21 -1.89
C PHE A 9 0.08 8.47 -2.65
N LEU A 10 0.32 9.72 -3.04
CA LEU A 10 1.55 10.12 -3.72
C LEU A 10 2.79 9.87 -2.84
N PHE A 11 2.68 10.14 -1.54
CA PHE A 11 3.73 9.84 -0.57
C PHE A 11 4.04 8.33 -0.55
N TYR A 12 3.04 7.46 -0.41
CA TYR A 12 3.26 6.00 -0.45
C TYR A 12 3.84 5.52 -1.79
N LEU A 13 3.44 6.10 -2.92
CA LEU A 13 4.01 5.79 -4.23
C LEU A 13 5.50 6.12 -4.35
N THR A 14 6.05 7.02 -3.54
CA THR A 14 7.49 7.26 -3.54
C THR A 14 8.28 6.07 -3.00
N PHE A 15 7.73 5.33 -2.03
CA PHE A 15 8.36 4.14 -1.45
C PHE A 15 8.33 2.94 -2.38
N THR A 16 7.28 2.80 -3.19
CA THR A 16 7.18 1.69 -4.14
C THR A 16 8.39 1.68 -5.08
N LYS A 17 8.84 2.83 -5.55
CA LYS A 17 10.05 2.94 -6.40
C LYS A 17 11.31 2.40 -5.72
N SER A 18 11.45 2.64 -4.42
CA SER A 18 12.61 2.22 -3.63
C SER A 18 12.58 0.74 -3.27
N PHE A 19 11.39 0.19 -3.00
CA PHE A 19 11.22 -1.18 -2.53
C PHE A 19 10.86 -2.17 -3.63
N PHE A 20 10.47 -1.73 -4.82
CA PHE A 20 10.15 -2.63 -5.94
C PHE A 20 11.30 -3.59 -6.26
N ARG A 21 12.55 -3.11 -6.16
CA ARG A 21 13.76 -3.92 -6.38
C ARG A 21 13.98 -5.04 -5.36
N ASN A 22 13.28 -5.01 -4.23
CA ASN A 22 13.37 -6.05 -3.21
C ASN A 22 12.59 -7.32 -3.62
N LEU A 23 11.68 -7.20 -4.59
CA LEU A 23 10.97 -8.34 -5.17
C LEU A 23 11.88 -9.02 -6.21
N ILE A 24 12.42 -10.18 -5.85
CA ILE A 24 13.33 -10.95 -6.71
C ILE A 24 12.53 -11.91 -7.62
N ASP A 25 11.41 -12.42 -7.11
CA ASP A 25 10.57 -13.35 -7.86
C ASP A 25 9.78 -12.63 -8.95
N LYS A 26 9.84 -13.16 -10.17
CA LYS A 26 9.20 -12.53 -11.35
C LYS A 26 7.68 -12.52 -11.23
N TYR A 27 7.08 -13.56 -10.64
CA TYR A 27 5.64 -13.64 -10.46
C TYR A 27 5.17 -12.62 -9.41
N ASP A 28 5.92 -12.44 -8.31
CA ASP A 28 5.65 -11.38 -7.33
C ASP A 28 5.78 -9.98 -7.97
N VAL A 29 6.76 -9.78 -8.86
CA VAL A 29 6.90 -8.52 -9.63
C VAL A 29 5.67 -8.24 -10.49
N GLU A 30 5.17 -9.26 -11.21
CA GLU A 30 3.98 -9.13 -12.06
C GLU A 30 2.71 -8.83 -11.25
N LEU A 31 2.51 -9.53 -10.12
CA LEU A 31 1.39 -9.27 -9.21
C LEU A 31 1.46 -7.86 -8.61
N CYS A 32 2.64 -7.45 -8.16
CA CYS A 32 2.89 -6.11 -7.64
C CYS A 32 2.53 -5.02 -8.65
N GLN A 33 2.94 -5.17 -9.91
CA GLN A 33 2.59 -4.24 -10.98
C GLN A 33 1.09 -4.19 -11.25
N ALA A 34 0.41 -5.34 -11.24
CA ALA A 34 -1.04 -5.40 -11.40
C ALA A 34 -1.76 -4.66 -10.28
N TRP A 35 -1.33 -4.84 -9.02
CA TRP A 35 -1.87 -4.12 -7.87
C TRP A 35 -1.63 -2.61 -7.92
N LEU A 36 -0.41 -2.17 -8.25
CA LEU A 36 -0.11 -0.75 -8.44
C LEU A 36 -1.00 -0.13 -9.52
N LYS A 37 -1.16 -0.80 -10.66
CA LYS A 37 -2.04 -0.33 -11.75
C LYS A 37 -3.49 -0.22 -11.27
N ARG A 38 -4.00 -1.21 -10.53
CA ARG A 38 -5.37 -1.15 -9.97
C ARG A 38 -5.52 0.01 -8.98
N LEU A 39 -4.59 0.18 -8.05
CA LEU A 39 -4.66 1.23 -7.03
C LEU A 39 -4.57 2.64 -7.65
N CYS A 40 -3.74 2.82 -8.68
CA CYS A 40 -3.66 4.09 -9.43
C CYS A 40 -4.95 4.42 -10.22
N SER A 41 -5.78 3.43 -10.54
CA SER A 41 -7.07 3.67 -11.23
C SER A 41 -8.17 4.19 -10.31
N GLU A 42 -8.02 4.06 -8.99
CA GLU A 42 -9.02 4.46 -8.00
C GLU A 42 -8.83 5.94 -7.63
N THR A 43 -9.70 6.83 -8.12
CA THR A 43 -9.51 8.29 -8.01
C THR A 43 -10.68 9.07 -7.42
N THR A 44 -11.82 8.42 -7.15
CA THR A 44 -13.06 9.14 -6.81
C THR A 44 -13.65 8.72 -5.47
N GLY A 45 -13.93 9.69 -4.60
CA GLY A 45 -14.65 9.48 -3.35
C GLY A 45 -13.74 9.17 -2.16
N VAL A 46 -14.05 9.79 -1.03
CA VAL A 46 -13.25 9.73 0.21
C VAL A 46 -13.05 8.29 0.71
N ALA A 47 -14.10 7.46 0.67
CA ALA A 47 -14.02 6.07 1.12
C ALA A 47 -13.11 5.22 0.22
N ALA A 48 -13.23 5.38 -1.10
CA ALA A 48 -12.39 4.66 -2.06
C ALA A 48 -10.94 5.11 -1.98
N LYS A 49 -10.68 6.41 -1.81
CA LYS A 49 -9.32 6.94 -1.59
C LYS A 49 -8.69 6.44 -0.29
N ARG A 50 -9.45 6.39 0.81
CA ARG A 50 -8.98 5.75 2.06
C ARG A 50 -8.63 4.29 1.83
N CYS A 51 -9.53 3.54 1.20
CA CYS A 51 -9.31 2.13 0.88
C CYS A 51 -8.04 1.93 0.06
N ARG A 52 -7.88 2.68 -1.03
CA ARG A 52 -6.68 2.68 -1.89
C ARG A 52 -5.42 2.92 -1.07
N ASN A 53 -5.43 3.91 -0.18
CA ASN A 53 -4.24 4.26 0.60
C ASN A 53 -3.85 3.15 1.58
N ILE A 54 -4.81 2.50 2.23
CA ILE A 54 -4.55 1.37 3.14
C ILE A 54 -3.99 0.17 2.37
N TYR A 55 -4.58 -0.16 1.22
CA TYR A 55 -4.01 -1.20 0.36
C TYR A 55 -2.60 -0.86 -0.12
N LEU A 56 -2.34 0.39 -0.50
CA LEU A 56 -1.02 0.81 -0.95
C LEU A 56 0.02 0.76 0.17
N SER A 57 -0.33 1.19 1.39
CA SER A 57 0.58 1.11 2.54
C SER A 57 0.93 -0.34 2.88
N GLN A 58 -0.05 -1.24 2.88
CA GLN A 58 0.17 -2.67 3.08
C GLN A 58 1.01 -3.31 1.97
N LEU A 59 0.80 -2.90 0.72
CA LEU A 59 1.63 -3.37 -0.40
C LEU A 59 3.08 -2.86 -0.27
N VAL A 60 3.28 -1.61 0.15
CA VAL A 60 4.61 -1.04 0.41
C VAL A 60 5.34 -1.83 1.50
N LEU A 61 4.66 -2.22 2.58
CA LEU A 61 5.23 -3.08 3.63
C LEU A 61 5.67 -4.43 3.07
N ALA A 62 4.80 -5.08 2.27
CA ALA A 62 5.14 -6.34 1.63
C ALA A 62 6.36 -6.22 0.68
N MET A 63 6.45 -5.13 -0.09
CA MET A 63 7.64 -4.85 -0.91
C MET A 63 8.89 -4.64 -0.06
N GLN A 64 8.77 -3.90 1.05
CA GLN A 64 9.89 -3.64 1.95
C GLN A 64 10.48 -4.94 2.52
N GLU A 65 9.62 -5.90 2.86
CA GLU A 65 10.01 -7.26 3.30
C GLU A 65 10.51 -8.16 2.15
N GLY A 66 10.33 -7.74 0.90
CA GLY A 66 10.73 -8.50 -0.29
C GLY A 66 9.81 -9.69 -0.60
N LYS A 67 8.61 -9.75 -0.02
CA LYS A 67 7.67 -10.86 -0.24
C LYS A 67 6.22 -10.38 -0.20
N LEU A 68 5.44 -10.74 -1.22
CA LEU A 68 4.00 -10.49 -1.22
C LEU A 68 3.26 -11.43 -0.26
N ARG A 69 2.27 -10.90 0.44
CA ARG A 69 1.44 -11.63 1.42
C ARG A 69 -0.03 -11.29 1.27
N GLY A 70 -0.89 -12.19 1.76
CA GLY A 70 -2.34 -11.96 1.83
C GLY A 70 -2.95 -11.71 0.45
N PRO A 71 -3.74 -10.64 0.26
CA PRO A 71 -4.41 -10.39 -1.02
C PRO A 71 -3.44 -10.17 -2.17
N PHE A 72 -2.18 -9.77 -1.89
CA PHE A 72 -1.20 -9.45 -2.91
C PHE A 72 -0.60 -10.68 -3.60
N GLN A 73 -0.87 -11.89 -3.09
CA GLN A 73 -0.45 -13.16 -3.73
C GLN A 73 -1.39 -13.60 -4.86
N GLN A 74 -2.41 -12.79 -5.14
CA GLN A 74 -3.38 -13.00 -6.22
C GLN A 74 -3.53 -11.71 -7.03
N LEU A 75 -4.07 -11.84 -8.25
CA LEU A 75 -4.42 -10.68 -9.06
C LEU A 75 -5.47 -9.81 -8.33
N PRO A 76 -5.40 -8.48 -8.44
CA PRO A 76 -6.41 -7.61 -7.87
C PRO A 76 -7.80 -7.92 -8.46
N PRO A 77 -8.88 -7.82 -7.66
CA PRO A 77 -10.23 -8.11 -8.13
C PRO A 77 -10.68 -7.10 -9.19
N VAL A 78 -11.51 -7.57 -10.12
CA VAL A 78 -12.22 -6.71 -11.06
C VAL A 78 -13.41 -6.09 -10.33
N GLY A 79 -13.46 -4.76 -10.27
CA GLY A 79 -14.50 -4.02 -9.55
C GLY A 79 -14.02 -3.47 -8.20
N HIS A 80 -14.92 -3.35 -7.24
CA HIS A 80 -14.65 -2.72 -5.94
C HIS A 80 -13.66 -3.52 -5.10
N LEU A 81 -12.72 -2.80 -4.46
CA LEU A 81 -11.85 -3.40 -3.45
C LEU A 81 -12.68 -3.73 -2.21
N ALA A 82 -12.39 -4.87 -1.60
CA ALA A 82 -12.97 -5.23 -0.31
C ALA A 82 -12.56 -4.20 0.75
N SER A 83 -13.37 -4.08 1.80
CA SER A 83 -13.03 -3.24 2.96
C SER A 83 -11.69 -3.69 3.55
N PRO A 84 -10.72 -2.78 3.76
CA PRO A 84 -9.43 -3.13 4.32
C PRO A 84 -9.53 -3.82 5.69
N GLN A 85 -10.54 -3.50 6.50
CA GLN A 85 -10.79 -4.14 7.79
C GLN A 85 -11.07 -5.65 7.64
N CYS A 86 -11.78 -6.06 6.59
CA CYS A 86 -12.05 -7.46 6.30
C CYS A 86 -10.82 -8.21 5.77
N VAL A 87 -9.87 -7.49 5.17
CA VAL A 87 -8.71 -8.10 4.49
C VAL A 87 -7.46 -8.14 5.35
N PHE A 88 -7.19 -7.07 6.09
CA PHE A 88 -5.97 -6.91 6.88
C PHE A 88 -6.22 -6.95 8.40
N GLY A 89 -7.48 -6.94 8.85
CA GLY A 89 -7.84 -6.81 10.25
C GLY A 89 -7.90 -5.35 10.72
N PRO A 90 -7.98 -5.11 12.05
CA PRO A 90 -7.96 -3.74 12.58
C PRO A 90 -6.64 -3.05 12.20
N GLU A 91 -6.72 -1.80 11.72
CA GLU A 91 -5.52 -0.99 11.50
C GLU A 91 -4.79 -0.79 12.83
N GLU A 92 -3.73 -1.56 13.07
CA GLU A 92 -2.70 -1.10 13.99
C GLU A 92 -2.09 0.14 13.33
N SER A 93 -2.39 1.31 13.92
CA SER A 93 -1.79 2.58 13.50
C SER A 93 -0.27 2.40 13.52
N PRO A 94 0.46 2.77 12.46
CA PRO A 94 1.91 2.70 12.48
C PRO A 94 2.39 3.64 13.60
N VAL A 95 2.91 3.05 14.68
CA VAL A 95 3.63 3.80 15.71
C VAL A 95 4.92 4.24 15.05
N ILE A 96 4.93 5.45 14.49
CA ILE A 96 6.17 6.13 14.15
C ILE A 96 6.76 6.53 15.50
N GLU A 97 7.55 5.66 16.11
CA GLU A 97 8.44 6.04 17.20
C GLU A 97 9.41 7.08 16.63
N VAL A 98 9.10 8.36 16.88
CA VAL A 98 10.06 9.44 16.69
C VAL A 98 11.12 9.23 17.76
N ASN A 99 12.17 8.50 17.41
CA ASN A 99 13.38 8.43 18.20
C ASN A 99 14.00 9.83 18.19
N ALA A 100 13.58 10.65 19.15
CA ALA A 100 14.29 11.85 19.51
C ALA A 100 15.65 11.42 20.06
N SER A 101 16.66 11.38 19.18
CA SER A 101 18.06 11.38 19.57
C SER A 101 18.29 12.67 20.37
N ASN A 102 18.19 12.54 21.69
CA ASN A 102 18.56 13.61 22.60
C ASN A 102 20.09 13.60 22.65
N THR A 103 20.69 14.45 21.83
CA THR A 103 22.10 14.82 21.91
C THR A 103 22.34 15.40 23.30
N LYS A 104 23.25 14.80 24.06
CA LYS A 104 23.87 15.42 25.21
C LYS A 104 25.37 15.31 25.08
#